data_AF-A0A1C5P139-F1
#
_entry.id   AF-A0A1C5P139-F1
#
_cell.length_a   1.000
_cell.length_b   1.000
_cell.length_c   1.000
_cell.angle_alpha   90.00
_cell.angle_beta   90.00
_cell.angle_gamma   90.00
#
_symmetry.space_group_name_H-M   'P 1'
#
loop_
_entity.id
_entity.type
_entity.pdbx_description
1 polymer ?
#
loop_
_entity_poly.entity_id
_entity_poly.type
_entity_poly.pdbx_seq_one_letter_code
_entity_poly.pdbx_strand_id
1 'polypeptide(L)' 'MSQHYKIDCDKVEDRKALVVVLSMNGYTVRMGKEKRSGKSTLTYFVEYWRGDDE' A
#
# COMPACT_ATOMS: atom_id res chain seq x y z
N MET A 1 -3.83 2.82 18.94
CA MET A 1 -4.18 3.64 17.76
C MET A 1 -3.68 2.91 16.52
N SER A 2 -4.58 2.35 15.70
CA SER A 2 -4.15 1.55 14.53
C SER A 2 -3.26 2.37 13.60
N GLN A 3 -2.00 1.95 13.46
CA GLN A 3 -1.00 2.68 12.70
C GLN A 3 -1.17 2.32 11.21
N HIS A 4 -1.34 3.34 10.37
CA HIS A 4 -1.44 3.16 8.93
C HIS A 4 -0.11 3.51 8.26
N TYR A 5 0.29 2.72 7.28
CA TYR A 5 1.52 2.94 6.51
C TYR A 5 1.20 2.92 5.03
N LYS A 6 1.94 3.74 4.26
CA LYS A 6 1.82 3.85 2.81
C LYS A 6 3.16 3.57 2.16
N ILE A 7 3.16 2.68 1.17
CA ILE A 7 4.33 2.28 0.39
C ILE A 7 4.07 2.67 -1.06
N ASP A 8 4.83 3.63 -1.58
CA ASP A 8 4.79 4.00 -3.00
C ASP A 8 5.53 2.95 -3.84
N CYS A 9 4.85 2.35 -4.81
CA CYS A 9 5.40 1.32 -5.68
C CYS A 9 4.89 1.48 -7.11
N ASP A 10 5.77 1.87 -8.02
CA ASP A 10 5.46 2.13 -9.43
C ASP A 10 5.19 0.86 -10.26
N LYS A 11 5.95 -0.21 -10.00
CA LYS A 11 5.83 -1.49 -10.70
C LYS A 11 4.64 -2.32 -10.21
N VAL A 12 3.90 -2.89 -11.16
CA VAL A 12 2.70 -3.71 -10.88
C VAL A 12 3.05 -4.98 -10.11
N GLU A 13 4.17 -5.62 -10.43
CA GLU A 13 4.59 -6.89 -9.83
C GLU A 13 4.95 -6.70 -8.35
N ASP A 14 5.75 -5.68 -8.04
CA ASP A 14 6.09 -5.32 -6.65
C ASP A 14 4.84 -5.03 -5.81
N ARG A 15 3.85 -4.31 -6.35
CA ARG A 15 2.60 -4.06 -5.63
C ARG A 15 1.82 -5.34 -5.32
N LYS A 16 1.75 -6.27 -6.27
CA LYS A 16 1.07 -7.56 -6.06
C LYS A 16 1.82 -8.37 -5.01
N ALA A 17 3.15 -8.42 -5.08
CA ALA A 17 3.97 -9.10 -4.09
C ALA A 17 3.75 -8.52 -2.68
N LEU A 18 3.77 -7.18 -2.54
CA LEU A 18 3.50 -6.51 -1.26
C LEU A 18 2.12 -6.83 -0.70
N VAL A 19 1.08 -6.80 -1.54
CA VAL A 19 -0.28 -7.15 -1.12
C VAL A 19 -0.35 -8.59 -0.63
N VAL A 20 0.26 -9.54 -1.35
CA VAL A 20 0.28 -10.95 -0.94
C VAL A 20 1.01 -11.09 0.39
N VAL A 21 2.21 -10.54 0.53
CA VAL A 21 3.00 -10.61 1.77
C VAL A 21 2.22 -10.01 2.95
N LEU A 22 1.69 -8.80 2.80
CA LEU A 22 0.96 -8.12 3.88
C LEU A 22 -0.33 -8.86 4.27
N SER A 23 -1.09 -9.32 3.27
CA SER A 23 -2.31 -10.12 3.50
C SER A 23 -2.00 -11.44 4.20
N MET A 24 -0.92 -12.13 3.81
CA MET A 24 -0.52 -13.40 4.42
C MET A 24 -0.06 -13.24 5.87
N ASN A 25 0.41 -12.06 6.25
CA ASN A 25 0.77 -11.73 7.63
C ASN A 25 -0.43 -11.20 8.46
N GLY A 26 -1.65 -11.23 7.91
CA GLY A 26 -2.86 -10.80 8.61
C GLY A 26 -3.07 -9.29 8.69
N TYR A 27 -2.30 -8.50 7.93
CA TYR A 27 -2.52 -7.07 7.84
C TYR A 27 -3.68 -6.75 6.90
N THR A 28 -4.50 -5.78 7.26
CA THR A 28 -5.41 -5.15 6.31
C THR A 28 -4.58 -4.39 5.30
N VAL A 29 -4.78 -4.65 4.01
CA VAL A 29 -4.03 -3.99 2.92
C VAL A 29 -4.99 -3.41 1.88
N ARG A 30 -4.62 -2.26 1.30
CA ARG A 30 -5.37 -1.59 0.23
C ARG A 30 -4.42 -1.11 -0.86
N MET A 31 -4.81 -1.31 -2.11
CA MET A 31 -4.09 -0.74 -3.26
C MET A 31 -4.76 0.57 -3.68
N GLY A 32 -3.95 1.57 -4.01
CA GLY A 32 -4.43 2.84 -4.51
C GLY A 32 -3.58 3.38 -5.66
N LYS A 33 -4.15 4.35 -6.36
CA LYS A 33 -3.47 5.14 -7.38
C LYS A 33 -3.95 6.58 -7.26
N GLU A 34 -3.03 7.52 -7.31
CA GLU A 34 -3.34 8.95 -7.28
C GLU A 34 -2.64 9.68 -8.43
N LYS A 35 -3.27 10.74 -8.91
CA LYS A 35 -2.60 11.70 -9.79
C LYS A 35 -1.88 12.71 -8.92
N ARG A 36 -0.55 12.77 -9.00
CA ARG A 36 0.20 13.80 -8.29
C ARG A 36 -0.06 15.13 -9.00
N SER A 37 -0.63 16.11 -8.29
CA SER A 37 -1.04 17.40 -8.85
C SER A 37 0.06 18.02 -9.71
N GLY A 38 -0.23 18.23 -11.00
CA GLY A 38 0.70 18.83 -11.98
C GLY A 38 1.56 17.87 -12.81
N LYS A 39 1.54 16.55 -12.57
CA LYS A 39 2.22 15.56 -13.43
C LYS A 39 1.22 14.58 -14.07
N SER A 40 1.43 14.25 -15.34
CA SER A 40 0.62 13.29 -16.09
C SER A 40 0.81 11.83 -15.62
N THR A 41 1.73 11.59 -14.69
CA THR A 41 2.05 10.27 -14.16
C THR A 41 1.17 9.91 -12.97
N LEU A 42 0.60 8.71 -13.03
CA LEU A 42 -0.12 8.09 -11.92
C LEU A 42 0.91 7.54 -10.92
N THR A 43 0.82 7.96 -9.66
CA THR A 43 1.57 7.31 -8.58
C THR A 43 0.73 6.17 -8.06
N TYR A 44 1.33 4.98 -7.98
CA TYR A 44 0.68 3.81 -7.41
C TYR A 44 1.25 3.51 -6.03
N PHE A 45 0.38 3.06 -5.12
CA PHE A 45 0.77 2.81 -3.74
C PHE A 45 -0.01 1.63 -3.15
N VAL A 46 0.56 1.07 -2.07
CA VAL A 46 -0.06 0.05 -1.22
C VAL A 46 -0.10 0.61 0.20
N GLU A 47 -1.27 0.57 0.83
CA GLU A 47 -1.49 0.97 2.21
C GLU A 47 -1.76 -0.26 3.07
N TYR A 48 -1.27 -0.28 4.30
CA TYR A 48 -1.64 -1.31 5.27
C TYR A 48 -1.82 -0.76 6.67
N TRP A 49 -2.65 -1.46 7.45
CA TRP A 49 -2.95 -1.12 8.84
C TRP A 49 -2.37 -2.18 9.75
N ARG A 50 -1.52 -1.73 10.68
CA ARG A 50 -1.09 -2.53 11.81
C ARG A 50 -2.10 -2.34 12.94
N GLY A 51 -2.72 -3.42 13.37
CA GLY A 51 -3.44 -3.44 14.64
C GLY A 51 -2.47 -3.10 15.76
N ASP A 52 -2.96 -2.50 16.86
CA ASP A 52 -2.15 -2.44 18.07
C ASP A 52 -1.86 -3.91 18.45
N ASP A 53 -0.60 -4.32 18.31
CA ASP A 53 -0.09 -5.49 19.03
C ASP A 53 -0.34 -5.20 20.51
N GLU A 54 -1.27 -5.93 21.13
CA GLU A 54 -1.39 -6.00 22.59
C GLU A 54 -0.21 -6.76 23.20
#